data_AF-A0A2D4N0I9-F1
#
_entry.id   AF-A0A2D4N0I9-F1
#
_cell.length_a   1.000
_cell.length_b   1.000
_cell.length_c   1.000
_cell.angle_alpha   90.00
_cell.angle_beta   90.00
_cell.angle_gamma   90.00
#
_symmetry.space_group_name_H-M   'P 1'
#
loop_
_entity.id
_entity.type
_entity.pdbx_description
1 polymer ?
#
loop_
_entity_poly.entity_id
_entity_poly.type
_entity_poly.pdbx_seq_one_letter_code
_entity_poly.pdbx_strand_id
1 'polypeptide(L)'
;MEYAHREDKQFLDNHEENIGFLRAISASCVAAQKCGQDTLDLPYTKNQLTEALVMVMETLPSHSVPSFILSCSMLAVYNLSKMKPTLASELETGILRLALHGIFSMETQTTDPHSVALYRSSFDTMDIMLKGLLSETPTTSHLLFILEHVNFWIRSQDPQERFRAINCSISLLRHVNQQSDFEKSGELPGLGHQVAQFAVCITD
;
A
#
# COMPACT_ATOMS: atom_id res chain seq x y z
N MET A 1 -15.91 33.95 10.32
CA MET A 1 -14.44 33.90 10.14
C MET A 1 -13.78 33.06 11.23
N GLU A 2 -14.21 33.12 12.49
CA GLU A 2 -13.67 32.27 13.58
C GLU A 2 -14.02 30.77 13.47
N TYR A 3 -15.16 30.41 12.88
CA TYR A 3 -15.56 29.00 12.67
C TYR A 3 -14.66 28.26 11.67
N ALA A 4 -14.36 28.86 10.52
CA ALA A 4 -13.46 28.29 9.52
C ALA A 4 -12.03 28.10 10.07
N HIS A 5 -11.54 29.07 10.87
CA HIS A 5 -10.24 28.95 11.53
C HIS A 5 -10.17 27.84 12.58
N ARG A 6 -11.30 27.45 13.18
CA ARG A 6 -11.38 26.39 14.20
C ARG A 6 -11.40 25.01 13.55
N GLU A 7 -12.08 24.86 12.43
CA GLU A 7 -12.10 23.63 11.62
C GLU A 7 -10.75 23.35 10.98
N ASP A 8 -10.10 24.37 10.40
CA ASP A 8 -8.75 24.24 9.84
C ASP A 8 -7.71 23.83 10.89
N LYS A 9 -7.80 24.39 12.10
CA LYS A 9 -6.90 24.04 13.20
C LYS A 9 -7.13 22.61 13.70
N GLN A 10 -8.39 22.20 13.88
CA GLN A 10 -8.73 20.86 14.33
C GLN A 10 -8.36 19.79 13.29
N PHE A 11 -8.45 20.12 12.00
CA PHE A 11 -8.00 19.29 10.90
C PHE A 11 -6.47 19.11 10.91
N LEU A 12 -5.71 20.19 11.07
CA LEU A 12 -4.24 20.15 11.15
C LEU A 12 -3.74 19.37 12.38
N ASP A 13 -4.36 19.57 13.56
CA ASP A 13 -3.99 18.86 14.79
C ASP A 13 -4.23 17.34 14.63
N ASN A 14 -5.33 16.94 14.00
CA ASN A 14 -5.63 15.53 13.69
C ASN A 14 -4.62 14.92 12.69
N HIS A 15 -4.14 15.70 11.72
CA HIS A 15 -3.11 15.25 10.78
C HIS A 15 -1.77 14.99 11.47
N GLU A 16 -1.35 15.85 12.40
CA GLU A 16 -0.10 15.67 13.14
C GLU A 16 -0.17 14.46 14.09
N GLU A 17 -1.30 14.28 14.78
CA GLU A 17 -1.57 13.10 15.61
C GLU A 17 -1.52 11.81 14.79
N ASN A 18 -2.17 11.77 13.61
CA ASN A 18 -2.15 10.63 12.71
C ASN A 18 -0.73 10.30 12.23
N ILE A 19 0.06 11.32 11.85
CA ILE A 19 1.47 11.11 11.46
C ILE A 19 2.29 10.57 12.64
N GLY A 20 2.08 11.11 13.84
CA GLY A 20 2.73 10.65 15.07
C GLY A 20 2.42 9.18 15.36
N PHE A 21 1.15 8.81 15.26
CA PHE A 21 0.68 7.43 15.43
C PHE A 21 1.32 6.46 14.42
N LEU A 22 1.29 6.77 13.12
CA LEU A 22 1.86 5.92 12.08
C LEU A 22 3.39 5.74 12.22
N ARG A 23 4.08 6.82 12.62
CA ARG A 23 5.52 6.77 12.90
C ARG A 23 5.82 5.95 14.15
N ALA A 24 4.98 6.03 15.18
CA ALA A 24 5.14 5.22 16.38
C ALA A 24 5.03 3.72 16.06
N ILE A 25 4.03 3.31 15.27
CA ILE A 25 3.93 1.92 14.77
C ILE A 25 5.22 1.50 14.08
N SER A 26 5.68 2.29 13.11
CA SER A 26 6.90 1.99 12.35
C SER A 26 8.12 1.87 13.26
N ALA A 27 8.29 2.81 14.19
CA ALA A 27 9.40 2.81 15.14
C ALA A 27 9.37 1.58 16.06
N SER A 28 8.20 1.18 16.55
CA SER A 28 8.02 -0.01 17.38
C SER A 28 8.39 -1.30 16.63
N CYS A 29 7.92 -1.47 15.39
CA CYS A 29 8.29 -2.62 14.56
C CYS A 29 9.80 -2.67 14.30
N VAL A 30 10.41 -1.53 13.93
CA VAL A 30 11.85 -1.44 13.67
C VAL A 30 12.66 -1.72 14.94
N ALA A 31 12.22 -1.24 16.10
CA ALA A 31 12.88 -1.50 17.37
C ALA A 31 12.83 -2.99 17.74
N ALA A 32 11.65 -3.61 17.62
CA ALA A 32 11.48 -5.05 17.86
C ALA A 32 12.40 -5.89 16.97
N GLN A 33 12.43 -5.59 15.66
CA GLN A 33 13.32 -6.28 14.71
C GLN A 33 14.81 -6.11 15.06
N LYS A 34 15.23 -4.90 15.45
CA LYS A 34 16.62 -4.66 15.90
C LYS A 34 16.97 -5.44 17.17
N CYS A 35 15.99 -5.73 18.00
CA CYS A 35 16.13 -6.59 19.18
C CYS A 35 16.02 -8.10 18.85
N GLY A 36 15.88 -8.47 17.57
CA GLY A 36 15.71 -9.85 17.13
C GLY A 36 14.34 -10.43 17.42
N GLN A 37 13.35 -9.58 17.74
CA GLN A 37 11.97 -9.97 17.96
C GLN A 37 11.20 -9.94 16.65
N ASP A 38 10.33 -10.93 16.49
CA ASP A 38 9.37 -11.01 15.38
C ASP A 38 7.94 -10.72 15.84
N THR A 39 7.73 -10.29 17.09
CA THR A 39 6.41 -9.90 17.63
C THR A 39 6.48 -8.52 18.28
N LEU A 40 5.34 -7.84 18.39
CA LEU A 40 5.24 -6.56 19.08
C LEU A 40 4.84 -6.79 20.54
N ASP A 41 5.68 -6.34 21.47
CA ASP A 41 5.36 -6.29 22.89
C ASP A 41 4.65 -4.96 23.22
N LEU A 42 3.40 -4.87 22.80
CA LEU A 42 2.55 -3.69 22.98
C LEU A 42 1.23 -4.10 23.63
N PRO A 43 0.53 -3.18 24.33
CA PRO A 43 -0.80 -3.45 24.87
C PRO A 43 -1.87 -3.63 23.77
N TYR A 44 -1.50 -3.49 22.50
CA TYR A 44 -2.36 -3.64 21.34
C TYR A 44 -1.84 -4.74 20.43
N THR A 45 -2.75 -5.55 19.90
CA THR A 45 -2.42 -6.56 18.89
C THR A 45 -2.07 -5.90 17.55
N LYS A 46 -1.32 -6.63 16.70
CA LYS A 46 -1.05 -6.21 15.32
C LYS A 46 -2.34 -5.84 14.57
N ASN A 47 -3.40 -6.63 14.69
CA ASN A 47 -4.67 -6.36 14.02
C ASN A 47 -5.34 -5.06 14.53
N GLN A 48 -5.33 -4.80 15.83
CA GLN A 48 -5.86 -3.54 16.38
C GLN A 48 -5.08 -2.31 15.88
N LEU A 49 -3.74 -2.41 15.78
CA LEU A 49 -2.93 -1.34 15.20
C LEU A 49 -3.25 -1.14 13.72
N THR A 50 -3.45 -2.23 12.98
CA THR A 50 -3.84 -2.20 11.57
C THR A 50 -5.23 -1.63 11.36
N GLU A 51 -6.22 -1.98 12.19
CA GLU A 51 -7.57 -1.40 12.17
C GLU A 51 -7.51 0.12 12.34
N ALA A 52 -6.75 0.60 13.33
CA ALA A 52 -6.55 2.02 13.55
C ALA A 52 -5.84 2.71 12.37
N LEU A 53 -4.85 2.05 11.76
CA LEU A 53 -4.19 2.54 10.55
C LEU A 53 -5.17 2.63 9.37
N VAL A 54 -6.03 1.63 9.17
CA VAL A 54 -7.06 1.64 8.11
C VAL A 54 -8.01 2.81 8.34
N MET A 55 -8.47 3.05 9.57
CA MET A 55 -9.29 4.23 9.90
C MET A 55 -8.59 5.53 9.51
N VAL A 56 -7.28 5.66 9.76
CA VAL A 56 -6.50 6.83 9.30
C VAL A 56 -6.52 6.95 7.78
N MET A 57 -6.29 5.85 7.06
CA MET A 57 -6.31 5.85 5.58
C MET A 57 -7.68 6.24 5.02
N GLU A 58 -8.79 5.84 5.67
CA GLU A 58 -10.15 6.17 5.26
C GLU A 58 -10.47 7.67 5.39
N THR A 59 -9.74 8.41 6.23
CA THR A 59 -9.90 9.87 6.33
C THR A 59 -9.29 10.64 5.15
N LEU A 60 -8.51 9.99 4.30
CA LEU A 60 -7.78 10.65 3.22
C LEU A 60 -8.68 10.94 2.00
N PRO A 61 -8.48 12.09 1.32
CA PRO A 61 -9.26 12.40 0.13
C PRO A 61 -8.91 11.45 -1.01
N SER A 62 -9.93 10.97 -1.72
CA SER A 62 -9.77 9.95 -2.77
C SER A 62 -9.05 10.45 -4.03
N HIS A 63 -9.05 11.76 -4.30
CA HIS A 63 -8.52 12.37 -5.55
C HIS A 63 -7.65 13.60 -5.30
N SER A 64 -6.97 13.67 -4.16
CA SER A 64 -6.09 14.81 -3.85
C SER A 64 -4.64 14.57 -4.28
N VAL A 65 -3.87 15.66 -4.30
CA VAL A 65 -2.40 15.68 -4.35
C VAL A 65 -1.81 14.63 -3.37
N PRO A 66 -0.64 14.03 -3.67
CA PRO A 66 -0.02 13.04 -2.78
C PRO A 66 -0.04 13.43 -1.29
N SER A 67 -0.59 12.54 -0.47
CA SER A 67 -0.64 12.73 0.98
C SER A 67 0.55 12.06 1.65
N PHE A 68 1.30 12.85 2.43
CA PHE A 68 2.36 12.32 3.28
C PHE A 68 1.84 11.28 4.28
N ILE A 69 0.58 11.39 4.72
CA ILE A 69 -0.07 10.41 5.60
C ILE A 69 -0.22 9.07 4.88
N LEU A 70 -0.64 9.06 3.61
CA LEU A 70 -0.76 7.81 2.84
C LEU A 70 0.57 7.07 2.80
N SER A 71 1.67 7.78 2.52
CA SER A 71 3.02 7.21 2.52
C SER A 71 3.45 6.71 3.91
N CYS A 72 3.12 7.43 4.98
CA CYS A 72 3.36 6.95 6.34
C CYS A 72 2.54 5.69 6.66
N SER A 73 1.29 5.61 6.20
CA SER A 73 0.43 4.44 6.38
C SER A 73 1.00 3.23 5.66
N MET A 74 1.37 3.37 4.38
CA MET A 74 1.96 2.28 3.61
C MET A 74 3.29 1.79 4.21
N LEU A 75 4.12 2.72 4.71
CA LEU A 75 5.36 2.37 5.41
C LEU A 75 5.09 1.64 6.75
N ALA A 76 4.08 2.07 7.50
CA ALA A 76 3.68 1.40 8.73
C ALA A 76 3.15 -0.01 8.45
N VAL A 77 2.35 -0.21 7.40
CA VAL A 77 1.92 -1.54 6.93
C VAL A 77 3.12 -2.40 6.55
N TYR A 78 4.07 -1.87 5.77
CA TYR A 78 5.30 -2.59 5.44
C TYR A 78 6.03 -3.08 6.68
N ASN A 79 6.18 -2.22 7.69
CA ASN A 79 6.85 -2.57 8.93
C ASN A 79 6.05 -3.61 9.74
N LEU A 80 4.72 -3.51 9.75
CA LEU A 80 3.84 -4.50 10.38
C LEU A 80 3.92 -5.87 9.69
N SER A 81 4.08 -5.92 8.37
CA SER A 81 4.17 -7.17 7.60
C SER A 81 5.41 -8.00 7.97
N LYS A 82 6.41 -7.38 8.60
CA LYS A 82 7.61 -8.04 9.13
C LYS A 82 7.44 -8.60 10.54
N MET A 83 6.30 -8.33 11.18
CA MET A 83 5.96 -8.79 12.53
C MET A 83 4.92 -9.92 12.45
N LYS A 84 4.92 -10.81 13.43
CA LYS A 84 3.94 -11.87 13.66
C LYS A 84 2.87 -11.42 14.64
N PRO A 85 1.64 -11.99 14.57
CA PRO A 85 1.17 -12.96 13.56
C PRO A 85 0.99 -12.33 12.17
N THR A 86 0.59 -13.13 11.17
CA THR A 86 0.26 -12.60 9.85
C THR A 86 -0.91 -11.62 9.91
N LEU A 87 -0.96 -10.64 9.00
CA LEU A 87 -2.10 -9.74 8.87
C LEU A 87 -3.40 -10.53 8.58
N ALA A 88 -4.53 -10.06 9.11
CA ALA A 88 -5.83 -10.62 8.74
C ALA A 88 -6.22 -10.21 7.31
N SER A 89 -6.77 -11.15 6.54
CA SER A 89 -7.10 -10.96 5.12
C SER A 89 -8.11 -9.82 4.88
N GLU A 90 -9.05 -9.61 5.80
CA GLU A 90 -10.02 -8.51 5.74
C GLU A 90 -9.34 -7.15 5.88
N LEU A 91 -8.34 -7.04 6.77
CA LEU A 91 -7.57 -5.82 6.97
C LEU A 91 -6.65 -5.55 5.79
N GLU A 92 -6.03 -6.60 5.25
CA GLU A 92 -5.19 -6.49 4.06
C GLU A 92 -6.00 -6.01 2.85
N THR A 93 -7.22 -6.55 2.66
CA THR A 93 -8.16 -6.09 1.63
C THR A 93 -8.44 -4.58 1.75
N GLY A 94 -8.69 -4.11 2.97
CA GLY A 94 -8.90 -2.69 3.25
C GLY A 94 -7.69 -1.83 2.88
N ILE A 95 -6.49 -2.25 3.28
CA ILE A 95 -5.23 -1.58 2.96
C ILE A 95 -5.00 -1.53 1.45
N LEU A 96 -5.11 -2.67 0.76
CA LEU A 96 -4.90 -2.77 -0.68
C LEU A 96 -5.85 -1.84 -1.42
N ARG A 97 -7.13 -1.85 -1.07
CA ARG A 97 -8.12 -0.95 -1.68
C ARG A 97 -7.74 0.53 -1.51
N LEU A 98 -7.42 0.95 -0.28
CA LEU A 98 -7.14 2.36 0.03
C LEU A 98 -5.80 2.83 -0.54
N ALA A 99 -4.75 2.01 -0.44
CA ALA A 99 -3.43 2.34 -0.96
C ALA A 99 -3.41 2.38 -2.49
N LEU A 100 -3.94 1.34 -3.16
CA LEU A 100 -3.97 1.31 -4.62
C LEU A 100 -4.85 2.43 -5.17
N HIS A 101 -6.02 2.69 -4.57
CA HIS A 101 -6.83 3.85 -4.96
C HIS A 101 -6.08 5.16 -4.78
N GLY A 102 -5.51 5.36 -3.59
CA GLY A 102 -4.79 6.56 -3.22
C GLY A 102 -3.52 6.82 -4.03
N ILE A 103 -2.98 5.83 -4.75
CA ILE A 103 -1.80 5.98 -5.64
C ILE A 103 -2.18 5.98 -7.12
N PHE A 104 -3.04 5.04 -7.54
CA PHE A 104 -3.38 4.91 -8.96
C PHE A 104 -4.24 6.05 -9.44
N SER A 105 -5.22 6.53 -8.66
CA SER A 105 -6.08 7.66 -9.04
C SER A 105 -5.47 9.05 -8.78
N MET A 106 -4.20 9.13 -8.35
CA MET A 106 -3.57 10.41 -8.04
C MET A 106 -3.44 11.30 -9.27
N GLU A 107 -3.96 12.51 -9.17
CA GLU A 107 -3.67 13.56 -10.13
C GLU A 107 -2.19 13.99 -9.97
N THR A 108 -1.36 13.61 -10.94
CA THR A 108 -0.03 14.19 -11.06
C THR A 108 -0.18 15.48 -11.86
N GLN A 109 0.02 16.63 -11.23
CA GLN A 109 0.18 17.88 -11.97
C GLN A 109 1.48 17.76 -12.77
N THR A 110 1.36 17.44 -14.05
CA THR A 110 2.46 16.98 -14.93
C THR A 110 3.61 17.98 -15.08
N THR A 111 3.44 19.19 -14.57
CA THR A 111 4.37 20.31 -14.66
C THR A 111 4.96 20.76 -13.32
N ASP A 112 4.47 20.27 -12.17
CA ASP A 112 5.03 20.60 -10.85
C ASP A 112 6.07 19.55 -10.42
N PRO A 113 7.37 19.88 -10.36
CA PRO A 113 8.41 18.94 -9.96
C PRO A 113 8.19 18.36 -8.57
N HIS A 114 7.59 19.13 -7.65
CA HIS A 114 7.32 18.67 -6.29
C HIS A 114 6.23 17.58 -6.26
N SER A 115 5.11 17.81 -6.94
CA SER A 115 4.03 16.82 -7.10
C SER A 115 4.54 15.53 -7.75
N VAL A 116 5.36 15.63 -8.80
CA VAL A 116 5.95 14.46 -9.47
C VAL A 116 6.90 13.69 -8.55
N ALA A 117 7.78 14.40 -7.82
CA ALA A 117 8.70 13.76 -6.88
C ALA A 117 7.95 13.06 -5.74
N LEU A 118 6.91 13.69 -5.20
CA LEU A 118 6.11 13.15 -4.11
C LEU A 118 5.27 11.96 -4.58
N TYR A 119 4.70 12.00 -5.79
CA TYR A 119 4.07 10.84 -6.41
C TYR A 119 5.05 9.67 -6.53
N ARG A 120 6.25 9.88 -7.08
CA ARG A 120 7.27 8.82 -7.23
C ARG A 120 7.62 8.20 -5.90
N SER A 121 7.90 9.02 -4.89
CA SER A 121 8.18 8.54 -3.54
C SER A 121 7.02 7.73 -2.94
N SER A 122 5.78 8.14 -3.20
CA SER A 122 4.59 7.45 -2.69
C SER A 122 4.36 6.12 -3.43
N PHE A 123 4.57 6.09 -4.74
CA PHE A 123 4.54 4.88 -5.54
C PHE A 123 5.61 3.88 -5.10
N ASP A 124 6.85 4.33 -4.88
CA ASP A 124 7.94 3.47 -4.38
C ASP A 124 7.60 2.91 -2.98
N THR A 125 6.96 3.72 -2.13
CA THR A 125 6.52 3.27 -0.79
C THR A 125 5.42 2.21 -0.89
N MET A 126 4.46 2.40 -1.80
CA MET A 126 3.42 1.40 -2.09
C MET A 126 4.03 0.10 -2.60
N ASP A 127 4.98 0.17 -3.53
CA ASP A 127 5.67 -0.99 -4.08
C ASP A 127 6.43 -1.77 -2.99
N ILE A 128 7.12 -1.07 -2.08
CA ILE A 128 7.75 -1.67 -0.90
C ILE A 128 6.71 -2.33 0.00
N MET A 129 5.58 -1.68 0.28
CA MET A 129 4.49 -2.23 1.09
C MET A 129 3.95 -3.53 0.50
N LEU A 130 3.62 -3.55 -0.80
CA LEU A 130 3.07 -4.73 -1.46
C LEU A 130 4.07 -5.89 -1.45
N LYS A 131 5.36 -5.62 -1.68
CA LYS A 131 6.41 -6.65 -1.56
C LYS A 131 6.56 -7.13 -0.11
N GLY A 132 6.38 -6.24 0.85
CA GLY A 132 6.37 -6.57 2.28
C GLY A 132 5.26 -7.54 2.65
N LEU A 133 4.03 -7.26 2.23
CA LEU A 133 2.86 -8.13 2.41
C LEU A 133 3.07 -9.48 1.70
N LEU A 134 3.56 -9.44 0.46
CA LEU A 134 3.84 -10.66 -0.28
C LEU A 134 4.93 -11.52 0.38
N SER A 135 5.96 -10.91 0.96
CA SER A 135 7.00 -11.64 1.71
C SER A 135 6.49 -12.22 3.03
N GLU A 136 5.42 -11.66 3.59
CA GLU A 136 4.79 -12.17 4.82
C GLU A 136 4.09 -13.51 4.57
N THR A 137 3.44 -13.64 3.40
CA THR A 137 2.84 -14.89 2.92
C THR A 137 3.29 -15.15 1.47
N PRO A 138 4.45 -15.81 1.26
CA PRO A 138 5.10 -15.94 -0.05
C PRO A 138 4.52 -17.09 -0.90
N THR A 139 3.20 -17.04 -1.14
CA THR A 139 2.47 -18.06 -1.90
C THR A 139 1.91 -17.50 -3.21
N THR A 140 1.72 -18.37 -4.21
CA THR A 140 1.13 -17.95 -5.50
C THR A 140 -0.30 -17.44 -5.31
N SER A 141 -1.09 -18.08 -4.44
CA SER A 141 -2.46 -17.63 -4.15
C SER A 141 -2.48 -16.23 -3.52
N HIS A 142 -1.48 -15.89 -2.69
CA HIS A 142 -1.38 -14.56 -2.12
C HIS A 142 -0.96 -13.50 -3.15
N LEU A 143 -0.05 -13.85 -4.06
CA LEU A 143 0.26 -13.00 -5.21
C LEU A 143 -0.99 -12.74 -6.06
N LEU A 144 -1.78 -13.77 -6.39
CA LEU A 144 -3.01 -13.61 -7.16
C LEU A 144 -4.03 -12.75 -6.42
N PHE A 145 -4.15 -12.90 -5.10
CA PHE A 145 -4.99 -12.05 -4.26
C PHE A 145 -4.60 -10.57 -4.40
N ILE A 146 -3.31 -10.22 -4.26
CA ILE A 146 -2.84 -8.83 -4.44
C ILE A 146 -3.11 -8.35 -5.88
N LEU A 147 -2.82 -9.18 -6.89
CA LEU A 147 -3.01 -8.82 -8.30
C LEU A 147 -4.49 -8.62 -8.65
N GLU A 148 -5.43 -9.33 -8.01
CA GLU A 148 -6.87 -9.13 -8.20
C GLU A 148 -7.27 -7.68 -7.88
N HIS A 149 -6.72 -7.10 -6.80
CA HIS A 149 -6.95 -5.70 -6.46
C HIS A 149 -6.34 -4.72 -7.46
N VAL A 150 -5.20 -5.09 -8.08
CA VAL A 150 -4.57 -4.27 -9.13
C VAL A 150 -5.36 -4.35 -10.45
N ASN A 151 -5.96 -5.49 -10.77
CA ASN A 151 -6.66 -5.73 -12.03
C ASN A 151 -7.84 -4.81 -12.29
N PHE A 152 -8.49 -4.33 -11.22
CA PHE A 152 -9.52 -3.31 -11.33
C PHE A 152 -9.05 -2.10 -12.16
N TRP A 153 -7.80 -1.68 -11.98
CA TRP A 153 -7.23 -0.47 -12.57
C TRP A 153 -6.68 -0.67 -13.98
N ILE A 154 -6.35 -1.91 -14.35
CA ILE A 154 -5.89 -2.25 -15.72
C ILE A 154 -6.99 -1.93 -16.75
N ARG A 155 -8.26 -2.00 -16.33
CA ARG A 155 -9.43 -1.69 -17.17
C ARG A 155 -9.93 -0.25 -17.02
N SER A 156 -9.17 0.61 -16.35
CA SER A 156 -9.55 2.01 -16.21
C SER A 156 -9.61 2.73 -17.55
N GLN A 157 -10.53 3.67 -17.66
CA GLN A 157 -10.61 4.58 -18.80
C GLN A 157 -9.42 5.57 -18.82
N ASP A 158 -8.78 5.83 -17.68
CA ASP A 158 -7.61 6.69 -17.59
C ASP A 158 -6.32 5.91 -17.97
N PRO A 159 -5.59 6.31 -19.02
CA PRO A 159 -4.34 5.67 -19.43
C PRO A 159 -3.24 5.71 -18.35
N GLN A 160 -3.19 6.75 -17.51
CA GLN A 160 -2.23 6.84 -16.42
C GLN A 160 -2.53 5.80 -15.35
N GLU A 161 -3.81 5.63 -14.98
CA GLU A 161 -4.22 4.59 -14.03
C GLU A 161 -3.84 3.19 -14.55
N ARG A 162 -4.13 2.91 -15.83
CA ARG A 162 -3.71 1.65 -16.47
C ARG A 162 -2.20 1.45 -16.43
N PHE A 163 -1.44 2.48 -16.80
CA PHE A 163 0.03 2.43 -16.81
C PHE A 163 0.59 2.14 -15.41
N ARG A 164 0.05 2.78 -14.36
CA ARG A 164 0.47 2.58 -12.98
C ARG A 164 0.17 1.15 -12.51
N ALA A 165 -1.01 0.64 -12.83
CA ALA A 165 -1.41 -0.74 -12.53
C ALA A 165 -0.51 -1.78 -13.19
N ILE A 166 -0.23 -1.62 -14.50
CA ILE A 166 0.66 -2.52 -15.25
C ILE A 166 2.08 -2.52 -14.66
N ASN A 167 2.63 -1.35 -14.35
CA ASN A 167 3.97 -1.25 -13.75
C ASN A 167 4.03 -1.90 -12.36
N CYS A 168 2.99 -1.72 -11.54
CA CYS A 168 2.86 -2.38 -10.25
C CYS A 168 2.88 -3.90 -10.41
N SER A 169 2.07 -4.45 -11.32
CA SER A 169 2.03 -5.88 -11.58
C SER A 169 3.36 -6.45 -12.06
N ILE A 170 4.04 -5.74 -12.98
CA ILE A 170 5.39 -6.13 -13.44
C ILE A 170 6.38 -6.15 -12.28
N SER A 171 6.33 -5.16 -11.39
CA SER A 171 7.21 -5.08 -10.23
C SER A 171 7.02 -6.27 -9.28
N LEU A 172 5.76 -6.63 -8.99
CA LEU A 172 5.42 -7.77 -8.14
C LEU A 172 5.87 -9.11 -8.77
N LEU A 173 5.56 -9.33 -10.04
CA LEU A 173 5.98 -10.54 -10.76
C LEU A 173 7.51 -10.67 -10.80
N ARG A 174 8.22 -9.55 -11.01
CA ARG A 174 9.69 -9.54 -10.96
C ARG A 174 10.22 -9.89 -9.58
N HIS A 175 9.61 -9.34 -8.52
CA HIS A 175 10.00 -9.63 -7.15
C HIS A 175 9.85 -11.12 -6.83
N VAL A 176 8.70 -11.72 -7.16
CA VAL A 176 8.44 -13.15 -6.99
C VAL A 176 9.49 -14.00 -7.69
N ASN A 177 9.81 -13.67 -8.94
CA ASN A 177 10.81 -14.41 -9.72
C ASN A 177 12.23 -14.33 -9.12
N GLN A 178 12.50 -13.33 -8.27
CA GLN A 178 13.78 -13.17 -7.57
C GLN A 178 13.79 -13.83 -6.19
N GLN A 179 12.63 -14.18 -5.61
CA GLN A 179 12.55 -14.83 -4.30
C GLN A 179 12.76 -16.35 -4.42
N SER A 180 13.70 -16.89 -3.66
CA SER A 180 14.04 -18.32 -3.69
C SER A 180 13.06 -19.20 -2.91
N ASP A 181 12.44 -18.62 -1.89
CA ASP A 181 11.51 -19.20 -0.92
C ASP A 181 10.04 -19.10 -1.34
N PHE A 182 9.76 -18.43 -2.46
CA PHE A 182 8.41 -18.30 -2.97
C PHE A 182 7.86 -19.65 -3.43
N GLU A 183 6.62 -19.94 -3.03
CA GLU A 183 5.96 -21.18 -3.40
C GLU A 183 5.77 -21.28 -4.93
N LYS A 184 6.45 -22.24 -5.56
CA LYS A 184 6.42 -22.44 -7.03
C LYS A 184 5.25 -23.33 -7.50
N SER A 185 4.27 -23.58 -6.63
CA SER A 185 3.20 -24.53 -6.88
C SER A 185 1.97 -23.85 -7.50
N GLY A 186 1.48 -24.43 -8.60
CA GLY A 186 0.04 -24.69 -8.76
C GLY A 186 -0.85 -23.78 -9.61
N GLU A 187 -0.54 -22.50 -9.86
CA GLU A 187 -1.56 -21.58 -10.45
C GLU A 187 -1.12 -20.91 -11.78
N LEU A 188 -0.41 -21.65 -12.62
CA LEU A 188 -0.04 -21.24 -13.98
C LEU A 188 -1.21 -20.67 -14.81
N PRO A 189 -2.45 -21.20 -14.76
CA PRO A 189 -3.58 -20.61 -15.47
C PRO A 189 -3.95 -19.20 -14.97
N GLY A 190 -3.86 -18.95 -13.65
CA GLY A 190 -4.12 -17.65 -13.06
C GLY A 190 -3.09 -16.62 -13.52
N LEU A 191 -1.80 -16.98 -13.46
CA LEU A 191 -0.71 -16.13 -13.97
C LEU A 191 -0.81 -15.89 -15.48
N GLY A 192 -1.20 -16.91 -16.26
CA GLY A 192 -1.46 -16.78 -17.69
C GLY A 192 -2.61 -15.80 -17.99
N HIS A 193 -3.67 -15.82 -17.19
CA HIS A 193 -4.76 -14.85 -17.30
C HIS A 193 -4.29 -13.41 -17.04
N GLN A 194 -3.45 -13.20 -16.02
CA GLN A 194 -2.86 -11.88 -15.72
C GLN A 194 -2.05 -11.35 -16.91
N VAL A 195 -1.17 -12.19 -17.46
CA VAL A 195 -0.34 -11.81 -18.63
C VAL A 195 -1.21 -11.47 -19.84
N ALA A 196 -2.28 -12.24 -20.07
CA ALA A 196 -3.22 -11.95 -21.16
C ALA A 196 -3.94 -10.61 -20.98
N GLN A 197 -4.36 -10.27 -19.75
CA GLN A 197 -4.97 -8.98 -19.45
C GLN A 197 -4.01 -7.81 -19.74
N PHE A 198 -2.72 -7.93 -19.38
CA PHE A 198 -1.73 -6.92 -19.72
C PHE A 198 -1.58 -6.76 -21.24
N ALA A 199 -1.51 -7.86 -21.99
CA ALA A 199 -1.32 -7.82 -23.44
C ALA A 199 -2.43 -7.08 -24.18
N VAL A 200 -3.69 -7.25 -23.75
CA VAL A 200 -4.84 -6.55 -24.33
C VAL A 200 -4.80 -5.05 -24.03
N CYS A 201 -4.42 -4.67 -22.80
CA CYS A 201 -4.52 -3.27 -22.37
C CYS A 201 -3.30 -2.42 -22.77
N ILE A 202 -2.22 -3.03 -23.26
CA ILE A 202 -1.06 -2.32 -23.83
C ILE A 202 -1.31 -1.89 -25.29
N THR A 203 -2.24 -2.53 -25.99
CA THR A 203 -2.55 -2.25 -27.40
C THR A 203 -3.63 -1.18 -27.60
N ASP A 204 -4.24 -0.68 -26.52
CA ASP A 204 -5.32 0.34 -26.50
C ASP A 204 -4.80 1.72 -26.04
#